data_AF-A0A958RDW6-F1
#
_entry.id   AF-A0A958RDW6-F1
#
_cell.length_a   1.000
_cell.length_b   1.000
_cell.length_c   1.000
_cell.angle_alpha   90.00
_cell.angle_beta   90.00
_cell.angle_gamma   90.00
#
_symmetry.space_group_name_H-M   'P 1'
#
loop_
_entity.id
_entity.type
_entity.pdbx_description
1 polymer ?
#
loop_
_entity_poly.entity_id
_entity_poly.type
_entity_poly.pdbx_seq_one_letter_code
_entity_poly.pdbx_strand_id
1 'polypeptide(L)'
;MNKTVFSSENMTKIGTLHCIFLFIIFFHFFSHTFHFWAFTVLSFLIFPISLFLLIKSRQSQFYSEFLRFLSMVILRMQMGSGFRTAWEECLDQGQWRQERLLHGIYSNVVFSPQELPVQRGYFHEFINKIIEELREVRSSPHQGLDRLQKFRDDLVQDLFFRQKSRSVWRHMMSQWFLLSLFNGLIAFYVGTHFGWQQNKNIFLMSFAFYLFGVALLLIQMRRKKWPI
;
A
#
# COMPACT_ATOMS: atom_id res chain seq x y z
N MET A 1 4.58 14.21 -23.74
CA MET A 1 5.86 13.75 -23.16
C MET A 1 5.55 13.11 -21.81
N ASN A 2 5.44 11.78 -21.77
CA ASN A 2 4.90 11.01 -20.64
C ASN A 2 5.87 10.98 -19.46
N LYS A 3 5.75 11.94 -18.55
CA LYS A 3 6.38 11.87 -17.23
C LYS A 3 5.50 11.01 -16.35
N THR A 4 5.96 9.80 -16.07
CA THR A 4 5.36 8.86 -15.12
C THR A 4 5.05 9.55 -13.79
N VAL A 5 4.06 9.03 -13.06
CA VAL A 5 3.67 9.45 -11.69
C VAL A 5 4.85 9.46 -10.70
N PHE A 6 5.96 8.81 -11.06
CA PHE A 6 7.25 8.96 -10.40
C PHE A 6 8.00 10.18 -10.93
N SER A 7 8.22 11.18 -10.05
CA SER A 7 9.29 12.15 -10.28
C SER A 7 10.59 11.37 -10.44
N SER A 8 11.11 11.31 -11.66
CA SER A 8 12.37 10.63 -12.02
C SER A 8 13.51 11.06 -11.10
N GLU A 9 13.48 12.31 -10.66
CA GLU A 9 14.42 12.90 -9.70
C GLU A 9 14.47 12.18 -8.35
N ASN A 10 13.34 11.69 -7.85
CA ASN A 10 13.32 10.97 -6.57
C ASN A 10 13.78 9.52 -6.73
N MET A 11 13.53 8.90 -7.89
CA MET A 11 14.06 7.56 -8.18
C MET A 11 15.57 7.60 -8.39
N THR A 12 16.09 8.63 -9.06
CA THR A 12 17.55 8.78 -9.24
C THR A 12 18.24 9.03 -7.90
N LYS A 13 17.70 9.86 -7.01
CA LYS A 13 18.25 10.07 -5.65
C LYS A 13 18.33 8.77 -4.83
N ILE A 14 17.31 7.92 -4.89
CA ILE A 14 17.31 6.64 -4.17
C ILE A 14 18.33 5.67 -4.79
N GLY A 15 18.40 5.62 -6.12
CA GLY A 15 19.38 4.82 -6.84
C GLY A 15 20.82 5.26 -6.56
N THR A 16 21.11 6.57 -6.58
CA THR A 16 22.45 7.09 -6.30
C THR A 16 22.87 6.83 -4.85
N LEU A 17 21.98 7.02 -3.88
CA LEU A 17 22.24 6.67 -2.48
C LEU A 17 22.54 5.18 -2.31
N HIS A 18 21.81 4.31 -3.01
CA HIS A 18 22.06 2.87 -2.98
C HIS A 18 23.42 2.50 -3.57
N CYS A 19 23.81 3.09 -4.70
CA CYS A 19 25.13 2.90 -5.30
C CYS A 19 26.26 3.38 -4.38
N ILE A 20 26.10 4.55 -3.74
CA ILE A 20 27.07 5.07 -2.76
C ILE A 20 27.18 4.12 -1.56
N PHE A 21 26.06 3.61 -1.06
CA PHE A 21 26.06 2.65 0.05
C PHE A 21 26.79 1.34 -0.30
N LEU A 22 26.55 0.79 -1.50
CA LEU A 22 27.28 -0.39 -1.97
C LEU A 22 28.77 -0.12 -2.13
N PHE A 23 29.15 1.08 -2.60
CA PHE A 23 30.55 1.48 -2.70
C PHE A 23 31.24 1.54 -1.34
N ILE A 24 30.57 2.07 -0.31
CA ILE A 24 31.07 2.11 1.07
C ILE A 24 31.25 0.69 1.62
N ILE A 25 30.26 -0.20 1.43
CA ILE A 25 30.35 -1.61 1.85
C ILE A 25 31.54 -2.29 1.17
N PHE A 26 31.70 -2.07 -0.14
CA PHE A 26 32.80 -2.64 -0.91
C PHE A 26 34.16 -2.20 -0.36
N PHE A 27 34.37 -0.90 -0.12
CA PHE A 27 35.65 -0.39 0.37
C PHE A 27 35.98 -0.87 1.79
N HIS A 28 34.98 -0.98 2.68
CA HIS A 28 35.20 -1.32 4.08
C HIS A 28 35.34 -2.83 4.33
N PHE A 29 34.63 -3.68 3.59
CA PHE A 29 34.57 -5.12 3.84
C PHE A 29 35.32 -5.99 2.82
N PHE A 30 36.13 -5.39 1.94
CA PHE A 30 36.86 -6.12 0.90
C PHE A 30 37.77 -7.24 1.45
N SER A 31 38.35 -7.05 2.64
CA SER A 31 39.23 -8.03 3.30
C SER A 31 38.48 -9.23 3.89
N HIS A 32 37.18 -9.10 4.17
CA HIS A 32 36.38 -10.13 4.84
C HIS A 32 35.25 -10.62 3.92
N THR A 33 35.57 -11.62 3.08
CA THR A 33 34.68 -12.14 2.04
C THR A 33 33.27 -12.46 2.54
N PHE A 34 33.12 -13.11 3.70
CA PHE A 34 31.81 -13.47 4.25
C PHE A 34 30.94 -12.25 4.59
N HIS A 35 31.51 -11.25 5.26
CA HIS A 35 30.77 -10.04 5.65
C HIS A 35 30.33 -9.23 4.44
N PHE A 36 31.22 -9.09 3.44
CA PHE A 36 30.90 -8.43 2.17
C PHE A 36 29.68 -9.07 1.51
N TRP A 37 29.66 -10.40 1.33
CA TRP A 37 28.53 -11.10 0.73
C TRP A 37 27.25 -10.94 1.54
N ALA A 38 27.32 -11.05 2.87
CA ALA A 38 26.15 -10.88 3.74
C ALA A 38 25.52 -9.48 3.60
N PHE A 39 26.33 -8.41 3.63
CA PHE A 39 25.84 -7.04 3.48
C PHE A 39 25.33 -6.74 2.07
N THR A 40 25.99 -7.26 1.03
CA THR A 40 25.51 -7.10 -0.35
C THR A 40 24.16 -7.77 -0.54
N VAL A 41 23.98 -9.02 -0.09
CA VAL A 41 22.68 -9.71 -0.14
C VAL A 41 21.61 -8.95 0.65
N LEU A 42 21.94 -8.48 1.85
CA LEU A 42 21.01 -7.69 2.67
C LEU A 42 20.60 -6.40 1.96
N SER A 43 21.54 -5.70 1.34
CA SER A 43 21.28 -4.46 0.57
C SER A 43 20.33 -4.73 -0.61
N PHE A 44 20.56 -5.82 -1.35
CA PHE A 44 19.68 -6.24 -2.45
C PHE A 44 18.26 -6.62 -1.99
N LEU A 45 18.09 -7.11 -0.76
CA LEU A 45 16.77 -7.39 -0.18
C LEU A 45 16.07 -6.13 0.32
N ILE A 46 16.80 -5.20 0.96
CA ILE A 46 16.23 -3.97 1.52
C ILE A 46 15.75 -3.03 0.41
N PHE A 47 16.48 -2.92 -0.69
CA PHE A 47 16.15 -2.00 -1.78
C PHE A 47 14.73 -2.19 -2.36
N PRO A 48 14.31 -3.38 -2.84
CA PRO A 48 12.96 -3.58 -3.36
C PRO A 48 11.88 -3.38 -2.29
N ILE A 49 12.15 -3.75 -1.04
CA ILE A 49 11.23 -3.51 0.09
C ILE A 49 11.02 -2.00 0.29
N SER A 50 12.10 -1.22 0.26
CA SER A 50 12.02 0.24 0.42
C SER A 50 11.23 0.91 -0.70
N LEU A 51 11.43 0.48 -1.95
CA LEU A 51 10.66 0.96 -3.10
C LEU A 51 9.18 0.59 -2.97
N PHE A 52 8.88 -0.65 -2.58
CA PHE A 52 7.51 -1.09 -2.36
C PHE A 52 6.80 -0.26 -1.28
N LEU A 53 7.47 -0.01 -0.15
CA LEU A 53 6.94 0.82 0.93
C LEU A 53 6.71 2.27 0.49
N LEU A 54 7.63 2.83 -0.28
CA LEU A 54 7.50 4.19 -0.83
C LEU A 54 6.30 4.30 -1.77
N ILE A 55 6.14 3.35 -2.70
CA ILE A 55 4.99 3.29 -3.61
C ILE A 55 3.69 3.22 -2.81
N LYS A 56 3.60 2.27 -1.87
CA LYS A 56 2.43 2.10 -1.02
C LYS A 56 2.09 3.35 -0.20
N SER A 57 3.12 4.03 0.33
CA SER A 57 2.98 5.29 1.05
C SER A 57 2.41 6.39 0.15
N ARG A 58 2.94 6.56 -1.06
CA ARG A 58 2.42 7.54 -2.03
C ARG A 58 0.97 7.27 -2.44
N GLN A 59 0.62 6.01 -2.67
CA GLN A 59 -0.76 5.63 -2.98
C GLN A 59 -1.71 5.95 -1.83
N SER A 60 -1.31 5.66 -0.59
CA SER A 60 -2.08 5.99 0.60
C SER A 60 -2.25 7.51 0.77
N GLN A 61 -1.19 8.28 0.53
CA GLN A 61 -1.24 9.74 0.57
C GLN A 61 -2.18 10.29 -0.50
N PHE A 62 -2.11 9.76 -1.72
CA PHE A 62 -3.01 10.14 -2.79
C PHE A 62 -4.47 9.94 -2.40
N TYR A 63 -4.79 8.78 -1.81
CA TYR A 63 -6.17 8.48 -1.41
C TYR A 63 -6.73 9.51 -0.43
N SER A 64 -5.97 9.83 0.62
CA SER A 64 -6.38 10.86 1.60
C SER A 64 -6.46 12.26 0.99
N GLU A 65 -5.52 12.58 0.09
CA GLU A 65 -5.48 13.87 -0.58
C GLU A 65 -6.63 14.04 -1.56
N PHE A 66 -6.95 12.99 -2.32
CA PHE A 66 -8.06 12.92 -3.26
C PHE A 66 -9.41 13.07 -2.54
N LEU A 67 -9.61 12.43 -1.39
CA LEU A 67 -10.83 12.63 -0.59
C LEU A 67 -11.01 14.09 -0.15
N ARG A 68 -9.93 14.74 0.29
CA ARG A 68 -9.94 16.16 0.66
C ARG A 68 -10.24 17.04 -0.54
N PHE A 69 -9.59 16.76 -1.67
CA PHE A 69 -9.82 17.44 -2.94
C PHE A 69 -11.28 17.31 -3.38
N LEU A 70 -11.82 16.09 -3.39
CA LEU A 70 -13.20 15.78 -3.75
C LEU A 70 -14.20 16.53 -2.85
N SER A 71 -13.92 16.64 -1.56
CA SER A 71 -14.76 17.39 -0.62
C SER A 71 -14.79 18.89 -0.93
N MET A 72 -13.66 19.46 -1.36
CA MET A 72 -13.60 20.86 -1.82
C MET A 72 -14.39 21.07 -3.12
N VAL A 73 -14.29 20.13 -4.05
CA VAL A 73 -15.06 20.15 -5.31
C VAL A 73 -16.56 20.08 -5.02
N ILE A 74 -16.99 19.16 -4.15
CA ILE A 74 -18.38 19.05 -3.70
C ILE A 74 -18.87 20.37 -3.09
N LEU A 75 -18.06 20.98 -2.22
CA LEU A 75 -18.40 22.27 -1.58
C LEU A 75 -18.58 23.38 -2.62
N ARG A 76 -17.68 23.46 -3.61
CA ARG A 76 -17.79 24.43 -4.72
C ARG A 76 -19.03 24.20 -5.57
N MET A 77 -19.38 22.93 -5.83
CA MET A 77 -20.62 22.59 -6.53
C MET A 77 -21.87 22.98 -5.72
N GLN A 78 -21.85 22.84 -4.40
CA GLN A 78 -22.94 23.30 -3.52
C GLN A 78 -23.11 24.83 -3.55
N MET A 79 -22.04 25.57 -3.80
CA MET A 79 -22.09 27.03 -3.99
C MET A 79 -22.57 27.45 -5.40
N GLY A 80 -22.92 26.50 -6.26
CA GLY A 80 -23.48 26.75 -7.59
C GLY A 80 -22.47 26.66 -8.74
N SER A 81 -21.18 26.36 -8.47
CA SER A 81 -20.20 26.15 -9.53
C SER A 81 -20.48 24.84 -10.28
N GLY A 82 -20.40 24.85 -11.61
CA GLY A 82 -20.43 23.61 -12.38
C GLY A 82 -19.23 22.71 -12.05
N PHE A 83 -19.38 21.38 -12.19
CA PHE A 83 -18.34 20.40 -11.85
C PHE A 83 -16.96 20.75 -12.43
N ARG A 84 -16.93 21.16 -13.71
CA ARG A 84 -15.71 21.55 -14.42
C ARG A 84 -14.98 22.71 -13.75
N THR A 85 -15.71 23.80 -13.52
CA THR A 85 -15.21 25.03 -12.89
C THR A 85 -14.80 24.77 -11.44
N ALA A 86 -15.62 24.02 -10.69
CA ALA A 86 -15.32 23.62 -9.32
C ALA A 86 -14.01 22.82 -9.24
N TRP A 87 -13.77 21.91 -10.18
CA TRP A 87 -12.53 21.14 -10.26
C TRP A 87 -11.32 22.02 -10.55
N GLU A 88 -11.38 22.85 -11.60
CA GLU A 88 -10.29 23.75 -12.00
C GLU A 88 -9.94 24.72 -10.88
N GLU A 89 -10.93 25.38 -10.27
CA GLU A 89 -10.73 26.27 -9.11
C GLU A 89 -10.07 25.55 -7.93
N CYS A 90 -10.48 24.31 -7.63
CA CYS A 90 -9.88 23.54 -6.54
C CYS A 90 -8.44 23.11 -6.85
N LEU A 91 -8.14 22.82 -8.12
CA LEU A 91 -6.80 22.47 -8.57
C LEU A 91 -5.86 23.67 -8.39
N ASP A 92 -6.29 24.85 -8.85
CA ASP A 92 -5.49 26.08 -8.84
C ASP A 92 -5.28 26.67 -7.44
N GLN A 93 -6.28 26.55 -6.55
CA GLN A 93 -6.21 27.11 -5.20
C GLN A 93 -5.43 26.24 -4.22
N GLY A 94 -5.24 24.95 -4.51
CA GLY A 94 -4.67 24.00 -3.56
C GLY A 94 -3.22 23.62 -3.87
N GLN A 95 -2.39 23.56 -2.82
CA GLN A 95 -1.07 22.94 -2.92
C GLN A 95 -1.20 21.42 -2.82
N TRP A 96 -1.42 20.77 -3.96
CA TRP A 96 -1.57 19.33 -4.06
C TRP A 96 -0.22 18.65 -4.37
N ARG A 97 0.21 17.71 -3.52
CA ARG A 97 1.43 16.93 -3.74
C ARG A 97 1.37 16.12 -5.03
N GLN A 98 0.16 15.70 -5.42
CA GLN A 98 -0.09 14.89 -6.61
C GLN A 98 -0.94 15.60 -7.65
N GLU A 99 -0.78 16.92 -7.76
CA GLU A 99 -1.48 17.78 -8.72
C GLU A 99 -1.47 17.23 -10.15
N ARG A 100 -0.30 16.74 -10.62
CA ARG A 100 -0.18 16.15 -11.97
C ARG A 100 -1.09 14.95 -12.18
N LEU A 101 -1.29 14.13 -11.15
CA LEU A 101 -2.19 12.97 -11.25
C LEU A 101 -3.65 13.41 -11.25
N LEU A 102 -4.00 14.40 -10.43
CA LEU A 102 -5.34 15.01 -10.45
C LEU A 102 -5.65 15.63 -11.81
N HIS A 103 -4.72 16.37 -12.39
CA HIS A 103 -4.84 16.92 -13.73
C HIS A 103 -4.97 15.82 -14.78
N GLY A 104 -4.22 14.72 -14.65
CA GLY A 104 -4.33 13.56 -15.54
C GLY A 104 -5.69 12.86 -15.47
N ILE A 105 -6.28 12.75 -14.28
CA ILE A 105 -7.63 12.22 -14.08
C ILE A 105 -8.65 13.15 -14.75
N TYR A 106 -8.55 14.45 -14.48
CA TYR A 106 -9.43 15.45 -15.05
C TYR A 106 -9.38 15.47 -16.56
N SER A 107 -8.17 15.47 -17.14
CA SER A 107 -8.01 15.47 -18.60
C SER A 107 -8.62 14.22 -19.22
N ASN A 108 -8.56 13.07 -18.54
CA ASN A 108 -9.20 11.82 -18.96
C ASN A 108 -10.72 11.82 -18.90
N VAL A 109 -11.29 12.59 -18.00
CA VAL A 109 -12.74 12.78 -17.86
C VAL A 109 -13.24 13.78 -18.89
N VAL A 110 -12.48 14.84 -19.18
CA VAL A 110 -12.90 15.96 -20.04
C VAL A 110 -12.56 15.76 -21.53
N PHE A 111 -11.35 15.31 -21.86
CA PHE A 111 -10.78 15.39 -23.20
C PHE A 111 -10.60 14.03 -23.92
N SER A 112 -11.41 13.02 -23.58
CA SER A 112 -11.37 11.64 -24.12
C SER A 112 -10.41 10.69 -23.37
N PRO A 113 -10.65 9.36 -23.35
CA PRO A 113 -9.80 8.39 -22.66
C PRO A 113 -8.39 8.39 -23.24
N GLN A 114 -7.43 8.87 -22.46
CA GLN A 114 -6.01 8.69 -22.70
C GLN A 114 -5.48 7.70 -21.68
N GLU A 115 -4.75 6.67 -22.11
CA GLU A 115 -4.14 5.75 -21.16
C GLU A 115 -3.25 6.51 -20.18
N LEU A 116 -3.66 6.51 -18.90
CA LEU A 116 -2.82 7.09 -17.86
C LEU A 116 -1.58 6.21 -17.69
N PRO A 117 -0.39 6.81 -17.51
CA PRO A 117 0.85 6.08 -17.24
C PRO A 117 0.88 5.58 -15.79
N VAL A 118 -0.15 4.84 -15.38
CA VAL A 118 -0.28 4.23 -14.06
C VAL A 118 0.03 2.74 -14.20
N GLN A 119 0.94 2.24 -13.38
CA GLN A 119 1.32 0.82 -13.36
C GLN A 119 0.10 -0.05 -13.06
N ARG A 120 -0.04 -1.17 -13.79
CA ARG A 120 -1.09 -2.18 -13.58
C ARG A 120 -1.08 -2.66 -12.12
N GLY A 121 -2.27 -2.75 -11.50
CA GLY A 121 -2.47 -3.21 -10.12
C GLY A 121 -3.63 -2.49 -9.43
N TYR A 122 -3.81 -2.74 -8.12
CA TYR A 122 -4.92 -2.19 -7.33
C TYR A 122 -5.05 -0.66 -7.37
N PHE A 123 -3.92 0.06 -7.48
CA PHE A 123 -3.97 1.52 -7.59
C PHE A 123 -4.50 1.97 -8.95
N HIS A 124 -4.19 1.24 -10.02
CA HIS A 124 -4.77 1.51 -11.34
C HIS A 124 -6.28 1.26 -11.34
N GLU A 125 -6.74 0.17 -10.72
CA GLU A 125 -8.18 -0.09 -10.55
C GLU A 125 -8.88 1.02 -9.76
N PHE A 126 -8.25 1.54 -8.71
CA PHE A 126 -8.76 2.68 -7.96
C PHE A 126 -8.89 3.95 -8.82
N ILE A 127 -7.86 4.26 -9.62
CA ILE A 127 -7.88 5.42 -10.51
C ILE A 127 -8.94 5.25 -11.60
N ASN A 128 -9.08 4.05 -12.17
CA ASN A 128 -10.12 3.77 -13.17
C ASN A 128 -11.52 3.92 -12.56
N LYS A 129 -11.75 3.40 -11.35
CA LYS A 129 -13.01 3.60 -10.61
C LYS A 129 -13.32 5.09 -10.43
N ILE A 130 -12.32 5.92 -10.10
CA ILE A 130 -12.50 7.38 -10.04
C ILE A 130 -12.91 7.95 -11.40
N ILE A 131 -12.19 7.60 -12.47
CA ILE A 131 -12.46 8.14 -13.80
C ILE A 131 -13.86 7.74 -14.29
N GLU A 132 -14.26 6.50 -14.08
CA GLU A 132 -15.59 6.00 -14.42
C GLU A 132 -16.68 6.80 -13.69
N GLU A 133 -16.56 6.96 -12.37
CA GLU A 133 -17.56 7.73 -11.61
C GLU A 133 -17.58 9.22 -11.99
N LEU A 134 -16.43 9.82 -12.27
CA LEU A 134 -16.38 11.22 -12.70
C LEU A 134 -16.94 11.43 -14.12
N ARG A 135 -16.80 10.44 -15.01
CA ARG A 135 -17.45 10.47 -16.34
C ARG A 135 -18.96 10.43 -16.22
N GLU A 136 -19.45 9.61 -15.32
CA GLU A 136 -20.88 9.50 -15.03
C GLU A 136 -21.45 10.77 -14.40
N VAL A 137 -20.71 11.40 -13.49
CA VAL A 137 -21.07 12.73 -12.94
C VAL A 137 -21.13 13.78 -14.04
N ARG A 138 -20.25 13.72 -15.04
CA ARG A 138 -20.25 14.62 -16.19
C ARG A 138 -21.46 14.37 -17.11
N SER A 139 -21.86 13.12 -17.36
CA SER A 139 -23.00 12.81 -18.22
C SER A 139 -24.35 13.18 -17.61
N SER A 140 -24.43 13.28 -16.28
CA SER A 140 -25.68 13.54 -15.55
C SER A 140 -25.54 14.73 -14.59
N PRO A 141 -25.44 15.98 -15.10
CA PRO A 141 -25.12 17.15 -14.28
C PRO A 141 -26.13 17.41 -13.16
N HIS A 142 -27.42 17.12 -13.38
CA HIS A 142 -28.47 17.30 -12.37
C HIS A 142 -28.32 16.37 -11.17
N GLN A 143 -27.74 15.18 -11.36
CA GLN A 143 -27.49 14.20 -10.29
C GLN A 143 -26.01 14.15 -9.88
N GLY A 144 -25.18 14.97 -10.51
CA GLY A 144 -23.74 14.92 -10.36
C GLY A 144 -23.29 15.17 -8.93
N LEU A 145 -23.93 16.11 -8.23
CA LEU A 145 -23.61 16.43 -6.84
C LEU A 145 -23.91 15.24 -5.90
N ASP A 146 -25.12 14.68 -5.96
CA ASP A 146 -25.54 13.56 -5.12
C ASP A 146 -24.68 12.32 -5.36
N ARG A 147 -24.36 12.05 -6.63
CA ARG A 147 -23.48 10.94 -7.01
C ARG A 147 -22.06 11.14 -6.49
N LEU A 148 -21.52 12.36 -6.57
CA LEU A 148 -20.18 12.68 -6.07
C LEU A 148 -20.10 12.58 -4.54
N GLN A 149 -21.15 12.99 -3.83
CA GLN A 149 -21.27 12.82 -2.38
C GLN A 149 -21.32 11.36 -1.99
N LYS A 150 -22.19 10.57 -2.63
CA LYS A 150 -22.26 9.12 -2.41
C LYS A 150 -20.92 8.45 -2.67
N PHE A 151 -20.26 8.80 -3.78
CA PHE A 151 -18.95 8.27 -4.12
C PHE A 151 -17.89 8.62 -3.07
N ARG A 152 -17.87 9.86 -2.57
CA ARG A 152 -16.99 10.26 -1.46
C ARG A 152 -17.26 9.41 -0.22
N ASP A 153 -18.53 9.21 0.14
CA ASP A 153 -18.90 8.46 1.34
C ASP A 153 -18.52 6.98 1.23
N ASP A 154 -18.71 6.37 0.04
CA ASP A 154 -18.24 5.03 -0.28
C ASP A 154 -16.70 4.94 -0.13
N LEU A 155 -15.95 5.93 -0.64
CA LEU A 155 -14.50 5.98 -0.49
C LEU A 155 -14.06 6.14 0.97
N VAL A 156 -14.80 6.91 1.78
CA VAL A 156 -14.53 7.07 3.21
C VAL A 156 -14.79 5.75 3.94
N GLN A 157 -15.91 5.09 3.65
CA GLN A 157 -16.24 3.78 4.22
C GLN A 157 -15.20 2.71 3.86
N ASP A 158 -14.74 2.69 2.61
CA ASP A 158 -13.65 1.81 2.14
C ASP A 158 -12.35 2.08 2.93
N LEU A 159 -12.04 3.34 3.22
CA LEU A 159 -10.86 3.73 3.99
C LEU A 159 -10.97 3.23 5.44
N PHE A 160 -12.11 3.45 6.09
CA PHE A 160 -12.37 2.94 7.44
C PHE A 160 -12.29 1.41 7.50
N PHE A 161 -12.84 0.72 6.51
CA PHE A 161 -12.78 -0.73 6.43
C PHE A 161 -11.32 -1.22 6.31
N ARG A 162 -10.51 -0.58 5.45
CA ARG A 162 -9.09 -0.88 5.28
C ARG A 162 -8.26 -0.58 6.53
N GLN A 163 -8.58 0.47 7.28
CA GLN A 163 -7.88 0.77 8.53
C GLN A 163 -8.23 -0.24 9.63
N LYS A 164 -9.52 -0.56 9.76
CA LYS A 164 -10.00 -1.55 10.73
C LYS A 164 -9.44 -2.94 10.41
N SER A 165 -9.42 -3.34 9.14
CA SER A 165 -8.82 -4.60 8.71
C SER A 165 -7.33 -4.68 9.03
N ARG A 166 -6.57 -3.63 8.76
CA ARG A 166 -5.14 -3.55 9.11
C ARG A 166 -4.92 -3.63 10.62
N SER A 167 -5.80 -3.05 11.42
CA SER A 167 -5.71 -3.16 12.88
C SER A 167 -5.90 -4.60 13.33
N VAL A 168 -6.97 -5.25 12.87
CA VAL A 168 -7.26 -6.66 13.17
C VAL A 168 -6.11 -7.55 12.70
N TRP A 169 -5.59 -7.32 11.51
CA TRP A 169 -4.44 -8.05 10.97
C TRP A 169 -3.20 -7.92 11.85
N ARG A 170 -2.87 -6.70 12.31
CA ARG A 170 -1.72 -6.48 13.20
C ARG A 170 -1.88 -7.20 14.53
N HIS A 171 -3.08 -7.18 15.12
CA HIS A 171 -3.35 -7.93 16.35
C HIS A 171 -3.20 -9.44 16.15
N MET A 172 -3.76 -9.97 15.07
CA MET A 172 -3.62 -11.40 14.73
C MET A 172 -2.16 -11.79 14.48
N MET A 173 -1.40 -10.97 13.75
CA MET A 173 0.03 -11.21 13.51
C MET A 173 0.86 -11.14 14.79
N SER A 174 0.56 -10.20 15.68
CA SER A 174 1.23 -10.10 16.98
C SER A 174 0.94 -11.31 17.86
N GLN A 175 -0.32 -11.78 17.90
CA GLN A 175 -0.69 -13.01 18.62
C GLN A 175 0.00 -14.23 18.04
N TRP A 176 0.06 -14.35 16.72
CA TRP A 176 0.73 -15.45 16.05
C TRP A 176 2.24 -15.46 16.34
N PHE A 177 2.89 -14.30 16.24
CA PHE A 177 4.30 -14.14 16.58
C PHE A 177 4.58 -14.54 18.03
N LEU A 178 3.76 -14.05 18.97
CA LEU A 178 3.90 -14.35 20.39
C LEU A 178 3.72 -15.85 20.68
N LEU A 179 2.73 -16.50 20.05
CA LEU A 179 2.52 -17.93 20.17
C LEU A 179 3.68 -18.75 19.58
N SER A 180 4.23 -18.33 18.43
CA SER A 180 5.41 -18.95 17.83
C SER A 180 6.64 -18.79 18.73
N LEU A 181 6.82 -17.63 19.36
CA LEU A 181 7.91 -17.38 20.30
C LEU A 181 7.80 -18.28 21.53
N PHE A 182 6.63 -18.36 22.15
CA PHE A 182 6.40 -19.24 23.31
C PHE A 182 6.62 -20.71 22.97
N ASN A 183 6.10 -21.19 21.83
CA ASN A 183 6.35 -22.56 21.38
C ASN A 183 7.85 -22.82 21.15
N GLY A 184 8.58 -21.86 20.56
CA GLY A 184 10.02 -21.95 20.37
C GLY A 184 10.79 -22.04 21.70
N LEU A 185 10.41 -21.21 22.68
CA LEU A 185 11.03 -21.21 24.01
C LEU A 185 10.77 -22.51 24.77
N ILE A 186 9.52 -23.00 24.76
CA ILE A 186 9.17 -24.29 25.38
C ILE A 186 9.95 -25.42 24.70
N ALA A 187 10.05 -25.39 23.36
CA ALA A 187 10.79 -26.41 22.64
C ALA A 187 12.29 -26.40 22.93
N PHE A 188 12.86 -25.21 23.05
CA PHE A 188 14.24 -25.04 23.49
C PHE A 188 14.45 -25.60 24.90
N TYR A 189 13.60 -25.23 25.86
CA TYR A 189 13.69 -25.68 27.26
C TYR A 189 13.55 -27.21 27.40
N VAL A 190 12.55 -27.81 26.75
CA VAL A 190 12.36 -29.27 26.79
C VAL A 190 13.52 -29.99 26.11
N GLY A 191 14.03 -29.43 25.01
CA GLY A 191 15.16 -29.98 24.27
C GLY A 191 16.46 -29.99 25.07
N THR A 192 16.73 -28.97 25.88
CA THR A 192 17.94 -28.88 26.71
C THR A 192 17.87 -29.73 27.98
N HIS A 193 16.71 -29.80 28.65
CA HIS A 193 16.58 -30.50 29.93
C HIS A 193 16.22 -31.98 29.83
N PHE A 194 15.37 -32.38 28.88
CA PHE A 194 14.84 -33.75 28.79
C PHE A 194 15.38 -34.52 27.59
N GLY A 195 16.19 -33.89 26.75
CA GLY A 195 16.75 -34.49 25.54
C GLY A 195 15.75 -34.60 24.38
N TRP A 196 16.22 -34.32 23.17
CA TRP A 196 15.40 -34.28 21.95
C TRP A 196 14.84 -35.64 21.54
N GLN A 197 15.60 -36.72 21.74
CA GLN A 197 15.21 -38.06 21.27
C GLN A 197 14.05 -38.65 22.07
N GLN A 198 14.02 -38.42 23.39
CA GLN A 198 12.98 -38.97 24.27
C GLN A 198 11.61 -38.31 24.02
N ASN A 199 11.60 -37.04 23.60
CA ASN A 199 10.37 -36.24 23.47
C ASN A 199 9.97 -35.95 22.01
N LYS A 200 10.53 -36.68 21.04
CA LYS A 200 10.28 -36.44 19.60
C LYS A 200 8.78 -36.44 19.25
N ASN A 201 8.01 -37.35 19.83
CA ASN A 201 6.57 -37.46 19.55
C ASN A 201 5.78 -36.25 20.07
N ILE A 202 6.14 -35.72 21.24
CA ILE A 202 5.52 -34.52 21.82
C ILE A 202 5.78 -33.31 20.92
N PHE A 203 7.03 -33.15 20.44
CA PHE A 203 7.35 -32.07 19.51
C PHE A 203 6.60 -32.18 18.19
N LEU A 204 6.51 -33.38 17.62
CA LEU A 204 5.82 -33.60 16.36
C LEU A 204 4.31 -33.31 16.50
N MET A 205 3.70 -33.73 17.61
CA MET A 205 2.29 -33.47 17.90
C MET A 205 2.03 -31.97 18.13
N SER A 206 2.86 -31.29 18.92
CA SER A 206 2.75 -29.83 19.14
C SER A 206 2.95 -29.04 17.85
N PHE A 207 3.90 -29.44 17.00
CA PHE A 207 4.13 -28.82 15.70
C PHE A 207 2.96 -29.09 14.73
N ALA A 208 2.39 -30.29 14.72
CA ALA A 208 1.21 -30.62 13.93
C ALA A 208 -0.01 -29.79 14.35
N PHE A 209 -0.26 -29.64 15.65
CA PHE A 209 -1.33 -28.76 16.16
C PHE A 209 -1.09 -27.30 15.81
N TYR A 210 0.16 -26.83 15.91
CA TYR A 210 0.52 -25.48 15.49
C TYR A 210 0.24 -25.25 14.00
N LEU A 211 0.69 -26.16 13.13
CA LEU A 211 0.42 -26.08 11.70
C LEU A 211 -1.07 -26.15 11.38
N PHE A 212 -1.82 -27.01 12.09
CA PHE A 212 -3.27 -27.09 11.94
C PHE A 212 -3.96 -25.78 12.32
N GLY A 213 -3.54 -25.15 13.43
CA GLY A 213 -4.02 -23.83 13.83
C GLY A 213 -3.73 -22.75 12.79
N VAL A 214 -2.50 -22.74 12.25
CA VAL A 214 -2.10 -21.82 11.15
C VAL A 214 -2.95 -22.06 9.90
N ALA A 215 -3.17 -23.33 9.52
CA ALA A 215 -3.99 -23.67 8.35
C ALA A 215 -5.44 -23.20 8.51
N LEU A 216 -6.06 -23.42 9.68
CA LEU A 216 -7.41 -22.93 9.97
C LEU A 216 -7.50 -21.41 9.88
N LEU A 217 -6.51 -20.69 10.43
CA LEU A 217 -6.44 -19.24 10.33
C LEU A 217 -6.32 -18.79 8.87
N LEU A 218 -5.45 -19.41 8.07
CA LEU A 218 -5.31 -19.09 6.65
C LEU A 218 -6.60 -19.35 5.86
N ILE A 219 -7.33 -20.43 6.17
CA ILE A 219 -8.64 -20.72 5.57
C ILE A 219 -9.66 -19.66 5.94
N GLN A 220 -9.75 -19.26 7.22
CA GLN A 220 -10.65 -18.21 7.66
C GLN A 220 -10.30 -16.85 7.03
N MET A 221 -9.01 -16.54 6.89
CA MET A 221 -8.52 -15.34 6.21
C MET A 221 -8.89 -15.33 4.73
N ARG A 222 -8.82 -16.46 4.03
CA ARG A 222 -9.22 -16.53 2.61
C ARG A 222 -10.72 -16.35 2.41
N ARG A 223 -11.54 -16.83 3.35
CA ARG A 223 -13.02 -16.74 3.25
C ARG A 223 -13.53 -15.31 3.38
N LYS A 224 -12.96 -14.55 4.30
CA LYS A 224 -13.24 -13.12 4.40
C LYS A 224 -12.34 -12.45 3.36
N LYS A 225 -12.88 -11.99 2.23
CA LYS A 225 -12.11 -11.21 1.23
C LYS A 225 -11.64 -9.90 1.85
N TRP A 226 -10.65 -9.95 2.73
CA TRP A 226 -10.02 -8.76 3.27
C TRP A 226 -9.17 -8.19 2.13
N PRO A 227 -9.44 -6.96 1.67
CA PRO A 227 -8.52 -6.28 0.78
C PRO A 227 -7.25 -5.99 1.58
N ILE A 228 -6.19 -6.75 1.30
CA ILE A 228 -4.85 -6.58 1.88
C ILE A 228 -4.10 -5.49 1.09
#